data_AF-A0A328RUC9-F1
#
_entry.id   AF-A0A328RUC9-F1
#
_cell.length_a   1.000
_cell.length_b   1.000
_cell.length_c   1.000
_cell.angle_alpha   90.00
_cell.angle_beta   90.00
_cell.angle_gamma   90.00
#
_symmetry.space_group_name_H-M   'P 1'
#
loop_
_entity.id
_entity.type
_entity.pdbx_description
1 polymer ?
#
loop_
_entity_poly.entity_id
_entity_poly.type
_entity_poly.pdbx_seq_one_letter_code
_entity_poly.pdbx_strand_id
1 'polypeptide(L)'
;MDINQVLKGKAIPLGVIIIIITYLVSGTSTSILPFVFFTGIIVGIIKNTDRIEAGVAGLITSFIGSIITTVISVALMYVSYGLTYVSYILGSSVFLIVFYIIAGAVGGVIGYYISQEIGE
;
A
#
# COMPACT_ATOMS: atom_id res chain seq x y z
N MET A 1 -21.18 -0.61 6.23
CA MET A 1 -19.76 -0.34 6.56
C MET A 1 -19.67 1.08 7.06
N ASP A 2 -19.16 1.26 8.28
CA ASP A 2 -18.92 2.59 8.84
C ASP A 2 -17.45 2.98 8.61
N ILE A 3 -17.22 4.00 7.76
CA ILE A 3 -15.87 4.39 7.36
C ILE A 3 -15.02 4.88 8.54
N ASN A 4 -15.68 5.39 9.59
CA ASN A 4 -15.00 5.78 10.82
C ASN A 4 -14.40 4.57 11.53
N GLN A 5 -15.00 3.39 11.43
CA GLN A 5 -14.47 2.16 12.01
C GLN A 5 -13.25 1.64 11.24
N VAL A 6 -13.26 1.75 9.91
CA VAL A 6 -12.13 1.40 9.03
C VAL A 6 -10.91 2.26 9.36
N LEU A 7 -11.10 3.57 9.49
CA LEU A 7 -10.03 4.54 9.77
C LEU A 7 -9.55 4.53 11.23
N LYS A 8 -10.32 3.93 12.14
CA LYS A 8 -9.98 3.89 13.57
C LYS A 8 -8.81 2.95 13.83
N GLY A 9 -7.83 3.40 14.59
CA GLY A 9 -6.69 2.60 15.04
C GLY A 9 -5.42 2.84 14.23
N LYS A 10 -4.44 1.95 14.40
CA LYS A 10 -3.07 2.14 13.87
C LYS A 10 -2.77 1.38 12.58
N ALA A 11 -3.69 0.52 12.11
CA ALA A 11 -3.45 -0.37 10.98
C ALA A 11 -3.03 0.38 9.70
N ILE A 12 -3.82 1.39 9.31
CA ILE A 12 -3.56 2.15 8.08
C ILE A 12 -2.27 2.96 8.17
N PRO A 13 -2.04 3.83 9.20
CA PRO A 13 -0.78 4.54 9.34
C PRO A 13 0.45 3.62 9.38
N LEU A 14 0.36 2.49 10.10
CA LEU A 14 1.46 1.53 10.20
C LEU A 14 1.75 0.90 8.83
N GLY A 15 0.71 0.48 8.11
CA GLY A 15 0.87 -0.09 6.78
C GLY A 15 1.49 0.90 5.79
N VAL A 16 1.09 2.17 5.82
CA VAL A 16 1.69 3.21 4.98
C VAL A 16 3.19 3.36 5.28
N ILE A 17 3.57 3.37 6.56
CA ILE A 17 4.98 3.45 6.97
C ILE A 17 5.77 2.24 6.47
N ILE A 18 5.22 1.03 6.56
CA ILE A 18 5.86 -0.20 6.06
C ILE A 18 6.13 -0.08 4.56
N ILE A 19 5.13 0.32 3.76
CA ILE A 19 5.30 0.50 2.31
C ILE A 19 6.44 1.48 1.99
N ILE A 20 6.50 2.62 2.70
CA ILE A 20 7.54 3.63 2.49
C ILE A 20 8.92 3.07 2.84
N ILE A 21 9.06 2.44 4.01
CA ILE A 21 10.35 1.89 4.46
C ILE A 21 10.82 0.80 3.49
N THR A 22 9.95 -0.15 3.14
CA THR A 22 10.34 -1.24 2.24
C THR A 22 10.70 -0.72 0.85
N TYR A 23 9.99 0.29 0.35
CA TYR A 23 10.35 0.97 -0.90
C TYR A 23 11.76 1.59 -0.84
N LEU A 24 12.07 2.34 0.23
CA LEU A 24 13.39 2.97 0.41
C LEU A 24 14.51 1.93 0.55
N VAL A 25 14.29 0.88 1.35
CA VAL A 25 15.26 -0.21 1.56
C VAL A 25 15.48 -1.02 0.28
N SER A 26 14.45 -1.15 -0.57
CA SER A 26 14.58 -1.84 -1.87
C SER A 26 15.42 -1.09 -2.91
N GLY A 27 16.01 0.06 -2.55
CA GLY A 27 16.78 0.88 -3.48
C GLY A 27 15.88 1.49 -4.56
N THR A 28 14.64 1.84 -4.22
CA THR A 28 13.65 2.40 -5.14
C THR A 28 13.34 1.50 -6.32
N SER A 29 13.08 0.21 -6.03
CA SER A 29 12.65 -0.76 -7.03
C SER A 29 11.46 -0.26 -7.85
N THR A 30 11.43 -0.58 -9.14
CA THR A 30 10.39 -0.17 -10.08
C THR A 30 9.02 -0.77 -9.78
N SER A 31 8.96 -1.85 -9.01
CA SER A 31 7.70 -2.46 -8.59
C SER A 31 7.66 -2.67 -7.08
N ILE A 32 6.73 -1.97 -6.42
CA ILE A 32 6.43 -2.14 -4.99
C ILE A 32 5.29 -3.13 -4.75
N LEU A 33 4.80 -3.80 -5.80
CA LEU A 33 3.60 -4.62 -5.75
C LEU A 33 3.67 -5.73 -4.67
N PRO A 34 4.76 -6.50 -4.53
CA PRO A 34 4.86 -7.53 -3.50
C PRO A 34 4.78 -6.92 -2.10
N PHE A 35 5.44 -5.78 -1.88
CA PHE A 35 5.46 -5.10 -0.58
C PHE A 35 4.09 -4.57 -0.19
N VAL A 36 3.36 -4.00 -1.17
CA VAL A 36 1.99 -3.55 -0.98
C VAL A 36 1.07 -4.73 -0.63
N PHE A 37 1.22 -5.86 -1.30
CA PHE A 37 0.43 -7.06 -1.02
C PHE A 37 0.65 -7.58 0.41
N PHE A 38 1.91 -7.77 0.82
CA PHE A 38 2.23 -8.22 2.19
C PHE A 38 1.81 -7.21 3.25
N THR A 39 1.95 -5.92 2.97
CA THR A 39 1.43 -4.88 3.86
C THR A 39 -0.09 -4.98 3.99
N GLY A 40 -0.80 -5.22 2.88
CA GLY A 40 -2.24 -5.49 2.88
C GLY A 40 -2.60 -6.63 3.84
N ILE A 41 -1.86 -7.74 3.79
CA ILE A 41 -2.03 -8.87 4.72
C ILE A 41 -1.87 -8.43 6.17
N ILE A 42 -0.80 -7.72 6.51
CA ILE A 42 -0.55 -7.23 7.87
C ILE A 42 -1.68 -6.31 8.34
N VAL A 43 -2.13 -5.39 7.49
CA VAL A 43 -3.25 -4.48 7.79
C VAL A 43 -4.53 -5.27 8.02
N GLY A 44 -4.80 -6.30 7.21
CA GLY A 44 -5.96 -7.17 7.34
C GLY A 44 -5.97 -7.95 8.65
N ILE A 45 -4.82 -8.46 9.07
CA ILE A 45 -4.66 -9.14 10.37
C ILE A 45 -4.98 -8.18 11.52
N ILE A 46 -4.48 -6.94 11.47
CA ILE A 46 -4.72 -5.94 12.53
C ILE A 46 -6.20 -5.48 12.56
N LYS A 47 -6.89 -5.48 11.41
CA LYS A 47 -8.28 -5.02 11.27
C LYS A 47 -9.34 -6.12 11.29
N ASN A 48 -8.99 -7.30 11.78
CA ASN A 48 -9.74 -8.56 11.83
C ASN A 48 -11.23 -8.56 12.28
N THR A 49 -11.88 -7.43 12.49
CA THR A 49 -13.30 -7.33 12.84
C THR A 49 -14.24 -7.83 11.73
N ASP A 50 -14.01 -7.41 10.48
CA ASP A 50 -14.86 -7.73 9.33
C ASP A 50 -14.05 -7.80 8.03
N ARG A 51 -14.40 -8.74 7.15
CA ARG A 51 -13.70 -8.97 5.87
C ARG A 51 -13.71 -7.75 4.95
N ILE A 52 -14.81 -6.99 4.93
CA ILE A 52 -14.95 -5.81 4.07
C ILE A 52 -14.13 -4.67 4.67
N GLU A 53 -14.20 -4.49 5.99
CA GLU A 53 -13.39 -3.46 6.67
C GLU A 53 -11.89 -3.70 6.50
N ALA A 54 -11.42 -4.94 6.63
CA ALA A 54 -10.03 -5.32 6.40
C ALA A 54 -9.60 -5.08 4.95
N GLY A 55 -10.43 -5.47 3.98
CA GLY A 55 -10.17 -5.21 2.57
C GLY A 55 -10.10 -3.71 2.24
N VAL A 56 -11.03 -2.91 2.77
CA VAL A 56 -11.03 -1.45 2.56
C VAL A 56 -9.87 -0.78 3.29
N ALA A 57 -9.48 -1.25 4.47
CA ALA A 57 -8.27 -0.77 5.15
C ALA A 57 -7.02 -1.04 4.30
N GLY A 58 -6.87 -2.25 3.75
CA GLY A 58 -5.77 -2.59 2.82
C GLY A 58 -5.79 -1.74 1.55
N LEU A 59 -6.98 -1.44 1.01
CA LEU A 59 -7.17 -0.54 -0.12
C LEU A 59 -6.69 0.88 0.20
N ILE A 60 -7.13 1.46 1.32
CA ILE A 60 -6.74 2.82 1.70
C ILE A 60 -5.23 2.90 1.97
N THR A 61 -4.67 1.91 2.67
CA THR A 61 -3.23 1.82 2.92
C THR A 61 -2.42 1.79 1.62
N SER A 62 -2.79 0.93 0.67
CA SER A 62 -2.09 0.80 -0.60
C SER A 62 -2.24 2.05 -1.48
N PHE A 63 -3.40 2.70 -1.46
CA PHE A 63 -3.61 3.96 -2.16
C PHE A 63 -2.71 5.07 -1.61
N ILE A 64 -2.72 5.30 -0.30
CA ILE A 64 -1.88 6.34 0.32
C ILE A 64 -0.40 6.02 0.14
N GLY A 65 0.01 4.77 0.39
CA GLY A 65 1.39 4.32 0.23
C GLY A 65 1.91 4.46 -1.20
N SER A 66 1.09 4.12 -2.20
CA SER A 66 1.46 4.27 -3.62
C SER A 66 1.59 5.72 -4.06
N ILE A 67 0.77 6.63 -3.56
CA ILE A 67 0.92 8.06 -3.81
C ILE A 67 2.25 8.57 -3.24
N ILE A 68 2.55 8.26 -1.98
CA ILE A 68 3.76 8.76 -1.31
C ILE A 68 5.01 8.22 -2.01
N THR A 69 5.05 6.92 -2.30
CA THR A 69 6.18 6.30 -3.02
C THR A 69 6.34 6.87 -4.43
N THR A 70 5.25 7.20 -5.12
CA THR A 70 5.30 7.89 -6.42
C THR A 70 5.93 9.28 -6.29
N VAL A 71 5.53 10.07 -5.28
CA VAL A 71 6.12 11.39 -5.03
C VAL A 71 7.62 11.29 -4.76
N ILE A 72 8.04 10.33 -3.92
CA ILE A 72 9.46 10.07 -3.65
C ILE A 72 10.20 9.68 -4.93
N SER A 73 9.63 8.79 -5.74
CA SER A 73 10.20 8.35 -7.03
C SER A 73 10.44 9.53 -7.95
N VAL A 74 9.43 10.39 -8.12
CA VAL A 74 9.50 11.58 -8.98
C VAL A 74 10.58 12.55 -8.49
N ALA A 75 10.64 12.80 -7.18
CA ALA A 75 11.65 13.69 -6.60
C ALA A 75 13.08 13.17 -6.84
N LEU A 76 13.34 11.88 -6.58
CA LEU A 76 14.66 11.27 -6.78
C LEU A 76 15.08 11.26 -8.24
N MET A 77 14.14 11.01 -9.15
CA MET A 77 14.42 10.94 -10.58
C MET A 77 14.63 12.31 -11.20
N TYR A 78 13.91 13.33 -10.72
CA TYR A 78 14.19 14.72 -11.08
C TYR A 78 15.63 15.12 -10.72
N VAL A 79 16.08 14.80 -9.50
CA VAL A 79 17.44 15.11 -9.04
C VAL A 79 18.50 14.31 -9.81
N SER A 80 18.21 13.06 -10.15
CA SER A 80 19.20 12.16 -10.75
C SER A 80 19.33 12.31 -12.27
N TYR A 81 18.21 12.56 -12.97
CA TYR A 81 18.15 12.47 -14.44
C TYR A 81 17.46 13.65 -15.13
N GLY A 82 16.94 14.62 -14.36
CA GLY A 82 16.26 15.80 -14.90
C GLY A 82 14.81 15.57 -15.39
N LEU A 83 14.23 16.60 -16.01
CA LEU A 83 12.78 16.68 -16.31
C LEU A 83 12.26 15.60 -17.26
N THR A 84 13.06 15.18 -18.24
CA THR A 84 12.61 14.23 -19.29
C THR A 84 12.19 12.88 -18.70
N TYR A 85 12.87 12.42 -17.65
CA TYR A 85 12.57 11.16 -16.99
C TYR A 85 11.38 11.26 -16.02
N VAL A 86 11.00 12.46 -15.58
CA VAL A 86 9.83 12.68 -14.71
C VAL A 86 8.53 12.36 -15.44
N SER A 87 8.39 12.80 -16.69
CA SER A 87 7.18 12.53 -17.50
C SER A 87 6.97 11.04 -17.76
N TYR A 88 8.06 10.30 -18.00
CA TYR A 88 8.03 8.85 -18.16
C TYR A 88 7.51 8.15 -16.90
N ILE A 89 8.04 8.53 -15.73
CA ILE A 89 7.63 7.94 -14.46
C ILE A 89 6.17 8.21 -14.15
N LEU A 90 5.71 9.46 -14.29
CA LEU A 90 4.32 9.81 -14.05
C LEU A 90 3.35 8.99 -14.92
N GLY A 91 3.68 8.77 -16.19
CA GLY A 91 2.87 7.93 -17.08
C GLY A 91 2.79 6.47 -16.61
N SER A 92 3.93 5.88 -16.22
CA SER A 92 3.98 4.50 -15.75
C SER A 92 3.34 4.29 -14.37
N SER A 93 3.50 5.25 -13.45
CA SER A 93 3.02 5.14 -12.06
C SER A 93 1.50 5.13 -11.95
N VAL A 94 0.78 5.87 -12.81
CA VAL A 94 -0.70 5.94 -12.77
C VAL A 94 -1.33 4.57 -13.01
N PHE A 95 -0.81 3.80 -13.98
CA PHE A 95 -1.29 2.44 -14.23
C PHE A 95 -0.96 1.49 -13.08
N LEU A 96 0.24 1.62 -12.48
CA LEU A 96 0.67 0.77 -11.38
C LEU A 96 -0.13 0.99 -10.09
N ILE A 97 -0.63 2.21 -9.85
CA ILE A 97 -1.47 2.52 -8.68
C ILE A 97 -2.71 1.60 -8.64
N VAL A 98 -3.35 1.34 -9.79
CA VAL A 98 -4.53 0.45 -9.83
C VAL A 98 -4.17 -0.96 -9.36
N PHE A 99 -3.03 -1.49 -9.79
CA PHE A 99 -2.56 -2.80 -9.35
C PHE A 99 -2.18 -2.81 -7.86
N TYR A 100 -1.59 -1.72 -7.35
CA TYR A 100 -1.27 -1.61 -5.92
C TYR A 100 -2.54 -1.57 -5.05
N ILE A 101 -3.57 -0.84 -5.48
CA ILE A 101 -4.87 -0.79 -4.80
C ILE A 101 -5.49 -2.18 -4.73
N ILE A 102 -5.53 -2.90 -5.87
CA ILE A 102 -6.07 -4.26 -5.93
C ILE A 102 -5.26 -5.20 -5.03
N ALA A 103 -3.92 -5.15 -5.12
CA ALA A 103 -3.04 -5.97 -4.29
C ALA A 103 -3.24 -5.70 -2.79
N GLY A 104 -3.38 -4.44 -2.39
CA GLY A 104 -3.64 -4.08 -0.99
C GLY A 104 -5.00 -4.54 -0.50
N ALA A 105 -6.05 -4.42 -1.32
CA ALA A 105 -7.39 -4.88 -0.98
C ALA A 105 -7.46 -6.42 -0.86
N VAL A 106 -6.89 -7.13 -1.83
CA VAL A 106 -6.80 -8.61 -1.81
C VAL A 106 -5.96 -9.07 -0.61
N GLY A 107 -4.82 -8.43 -0.38
CA GLY A 107 -3.99 -8.68 0.80
C GLY A 107 -4.76 -8.49 2.09
N GLY A 108 -5.53 -7.41 2.23
CA GLY A 108 -6.37 -7.13 3.39
C GLY A 108 -7.41 -8.23 3.67
N VAL A 109 -8.10 -8.71 2.63
CA VAL A 109 -9.05 -9.82 2.76
C VAL A 109 -8.36 -11.13 3.14
N ILE A 110 -7.21 -11.43 2.55
CA ILE A 110 -6.40 -12.60 2.91
C ILE A 110 -5.94 -12.51 4.36
N GLY A 111 -5.46 -11.35 4.79
CA GLY A 111 -5.04 -11.09 6.17
C GLY A 111 -6.15 -11.31 7.19
N TYR A 112 -7.38 -10.92 6.85
CA TYR A 112 -8.55 -11.23 7.67
C TYR A 112 -8.76 -12.75 7.84
N TYR A 113 -8.73 -13.53 6.76
CA TYR A 113 -8.91 -14.98 6.87
C TYR A 113 -7.77 -15.64 7.66
N ILE A 114 -6.54 -15.15 7.50
CA ILE A 114 -5.40 -15.61 8.28
C ILE A 114 -5.60 -15.35 9.78
N SER A 115 -6.11 -14.18 10.18
CA SER A 115 -6.34 -13.90 11.61
C SER A 115 -7.39 -14.84 12.22
N GLN A 116 -8.45 -15.15 11.47
CA GLN A 116 -9.49 -16.09 11.90
C GLN A 116 -8.94 -17.50 12.12
N GLU A 117 -7.96 -17.95 11.31
CA GLU A 117 -7.30 -19.24 11.50
C GLU A 117 -6.32 -19.24 12.68
N ILE A 118 -5.67 -18.11 12.96
CA ILE A 118 -4.73 -17.96 14.09
C ILE A 118 -5.47 -17.83 15.44
N GLY A 119 -6.77 -17.53 15.42
CA GLY A 119 -7.59 -17.35 16.62
C GLY A 119 -7.51 -15.95 17.22
N GLU A 120 -7.15 -14.94 16.40
CA GLU A 120 -7.20 -13.51 16.73
C GLU A 120 -8.42 -12.79 16.17
#